data_AF-A0A3M2B9C0-F1
#
_entry.id   AF-A0A3M2B9C0-F1
#
_cell.length_a   1.000
_cell.length_b   1.000
_cell.length_c   1.000
_cell.angle_alpha   90.00
_cell.angle_beta   90.00
_cell.angle_gamma   90.00
#
_symmetry.space_group_name_H-M   'P 1'
#
loop_
_entity.id
_entity.type
_entity.pdbx_description
1 polymer ?
#
loop_
_entity_poly.entity_id
_entity_poly.type
_entity_poly.pdbx_seq_one_letter_code
_entity_poly.pdbx_strand_id
1 'polypeptide(L)'
;MDEPIKRSDAVEKELTQAVIYGIVGLVALALTFLFWRYGGMFYSFSWGFALIWLGAWGYAGWSYYKTTKVPAYPVECPFCHKETVLVAPPQMDFTCEHCLKRVPIENGRVMEVIAVKCPHCGSMEQVSVKAAAAICEQCQREFPIRTTGRVPVGMPLPQDDPTPYELVLLGVDRLKEEQAILALERFLNLSRPDVKKLLETVPITLLTNLPRRKAESQARELSEQGVQIETRRIEDPNRVPTPWN
;
A
#
# COMPACT_ATOMS: atom_id res chain seq x y z
N MET A 1 -8.89 -23.12 -11.48
CA MET A 1 -8.50 -22.46 -12.74
C MET A 1 -7.26 -21.67 -12.41
N ASP A 2 -6.13 -22.09 -12.97
CA ASP A 2 -4.80 -21.72 -12.46
C ASP A 2 -4.40 -20.30 -12.90
N GLU A 3 -3.80 -19.56 -11.97
CA GLU A 3 -3.34 -18.18 -12.16
C GLU A 3 -2.30 -18.12 -13.31
N PRO A 4 -2.31 -17.08 -14.16
CA PRO A 4 -1.38 -16.99 -15.28
C PRO A 4 0.07 -17.01 -14.77
N ILE A 5 0.80 -18.07 -15.12
CA ILE A 5 2.16 -18.31 -14.63
C ILE A 5 3.13 -17.36 -15.33
N LYS A 6 3.87 -16.59 -14.54
CA LYS A 6 4.92 -15.70 -15.03
C LYS A 6 6.11 -16.50 -15.54
N ARG A 7 6.81 -15.95 -16.54
CA ARG A 7 7.99 -16.62 -17.11
C ARG A 7 9.13 -16.71 -16.10
N SER A 8 9.31 -15.69 -15.27
CA SER A 8 10.24 -15.67 -14.13
C SER A 8 10.00 -16.86 -13.21
N ASP A 9 8.78 -17.03 -12.71
CA ASP A 9 8.42 -18.11 -11.78
C ASP A 9 8.56 -19.51 -12.41
N ALA A 10 8.15 -19.66 -13.68
CA ALA A 10 8.29 -20.91 -14.42
C ALA A 10 9.77 -21.27 -14.65
N VAL A 11 10.60 -20.29 -14.99
CA VAL A 11 12.04 -20.48 -15.17
C VAL A 11 12.71 -20.76 -13.84
N GLU A 12 12.36 -20.05 -12.77
CA GLU A 12 12.94 -20.25 -11.44
C GLU A 12 12.66 -21.65 -10.89
N LYS A 13 11.45 -22.18 -11.09
CA LYS A 13 11.09 -23.55 -10.70
C LYS A 13 11.90 -24.61 -11.45
N GLU A 14 12.11 -24.43 -12.75
CA GLU A 14 12.91 -25.36 -13.55
C GLU A 14 14.42 -25.20 -13.23
N LEU A 15 14.89 -23.97 -12.99
CA LEU A 15 16.28 -23.68 -12.65
C LEU A 15 16.67 -24.22 -11.26
N THR A 16 15.79 -24.08 -10.26
CA THR A 16 16.00 -24.65 -8.92
C THR A 16 16.09 -26.17 -8.96
N GLN A 17 15.25 -26.84 -9.76
CA GLN A 17 15.38 -28.27 -10.00
C GLN A 17 16.72 -28.60 -10.67
N ALA A 18 17.10 -27.88 -11.73
CA ALA A 18 18.39 -28.09 -12.39
C ALA A 18 19.59 -27.94 -11.43
N VAL A 19 19.56 -26.95 -10.53
CA VAL A 19 20.61 -26.73 -9.51
C VAL A 19 20.66 -27.89 -8.49
N ILE A 20 19.51 -28.34 -7.98
CA ILE A 20 19.46 -29.46 -7.01
C ILE A 20 20.05 -30.73 -7.64
N TYR A 21 19.61 -31.10 -8.85
CA TYR A 21 20.13 -32.27 -9.53
C TYR A 21 21.60 -32.11 -9.92
N GLY A 22 22.06 -30.89 -10.24
CA GLY A 22 23.47 -30.60 -10.46
C GLY A 22 24.35 -30.85 -9.22
N ILE A 23 23.89 -30.43 -8.04
CA ILE A 23 24.58 -30.66 -6.76
C ILE A 23 24.60 -32.16 -6.42
N VAL A 24 23.46 -32.85 -6.55
CA VAL A 24 23.38 -34.31 -6.33
C VAL A 24 24.33 -35.05 -7.27
N GLY A 25 24.41 -34.63 -8.53
CA GLY A 25 25.38 -35.14 -9.48
C GLY A 25 26.82 -34.95 -9.01
N LEU A 26 27.21 -33.74 -8.61
CA LEU A 26 28.57 -33.47 -8.12
C LEU A 26 28.95 -34.34 -6.91
N VAL A 27 28.04 -34.50 -5.95
CA VAL A 27 28.27 -35.37 -4.77
C VAL A 27 28.41 -36.83 -5.20
N ALA A 28 27.56 -37.32 -6.10
CA ALA A 28 27.65 -38.68 -6.63
C ALA A 28 28.97 -38.92 -7.38
N LEU A 29 29.47 -37.96 -8.16
CA LEU A 29 30.77 -38.05 -8.82
C LEU A 29 31.91 -38.12 -7.79
N ALA A 30 31.87 -37.28 -6.76
CA ALA A 30 32.89 -37.28 -5.72
C ALA A 30 32.96 -38.62 -4.97
N LEU A 31 31.80 -39.20 -4.63
CA LEU A 31 31.70 -40.53 -4.00
C LEU A 31 32.18 -41.63 -4.96
N THR A 32 31.80 -41.58 -6.23
CA THR A 32 32.28 -42.50 -7.27
C THR A 32 33.80 -42.49 -7.35
N PHE A 33 34.40 -41.30 -7.41
CA PHE A 33 35.85 -41.12 -7.48
C PHE A 33 36.56 -41.64 -6.22
N LEU A 34 36.00 -41.38 -5.04
CA LEU A 34 36.56 -41.84 -3.76
C LEU A 34 36.51 -43.37 -3.64
N PHE A 35 35.37 -43.99 -3.97
CA PHE A 35 35.24 -45.45 -3.98
C PHE A 35 36.08 -46.10 -5.09
N TRP A 36 36.32 -45.44 -6.21
CA TRP A 36 37.24 -45.94 -7.22
C TRP A 36 38.71 -45.89 -6.74
N ARG A 37 39.11 -44.79 -6.08
CA ARG A 37 40.51 -44.59 -5.66
C ARG A 37 40.91 -45.38 -4.40
N TYR A 38 39.97 -45.59 -3.48
CA TYR A 38 40.20 -46.19 -2.16
C TYR A 38 39.36 -47.43 -1.87
N GLY A 39 38.37 -47.75 -2.70
CA GLY A 39 37.44 -48.85 -2.46
C GLY A 39 37.98 -50.17 -2.97
N GLY A 40 38.66 -50.94 -2.11
CA GLY A 40 38.97 -52.34 -2.37
C GLY A 40 37.69 -53.17 -2.53
N MET A 41 37.05 -53.56 -1.42
CA MET A 41 35.83 -54.38 -1.43
C MET A 41 34.58 -53.63 -1.93
N PHE A 42 34.58 -52.30 -1.91
CA PHE A 42 33.42 -51.46 -2.26
C PHE A 42 33.42 -50.95 -3.71
N TYR A 43 34.35 -51.42 -4.57
CA TYR A 43 34.43 -51.00 -5.97
C TYR A 43 33.11 -51.19 -6.73
N SER A 44 32.37 -52.27 -6.46
CA SER A 44 31.07 -52.53 -7.08
C SER A 44 30.01 -51.46 -6.80
N PHE A 45 30.09 -50.74 -5.67
CA PHE A 45 29.18 -49.63 -5.38
C PHE A 45 29.50 -48.36 -6.18
N SER A 46 30.74 -48.21 -6.66
CA SER A 46 31.15 -47.07 -7.50
C SER A 46 30.30 -46.98 -8.77
N TRP A 47 29.97 -48.11 -9.39
CA TRP A 47 29.09 -48.16 -10.57
C TRP A 47 27.68 -47.63 -10.30
N GLY A 48 27.13 -47.87 -9.11
CA GLY A 48 25.82 -47.32 -8.72
C GLY A 48 25.83 -45.80 -8.66
N PHE A 49 26.86 -45.22 -8.03
CA PHE A 49 27.02 -43.76 -7.96
C PHE A 49 27.36 -43.14 -9.33
N ALA A 50 28.09 -43.85 -10.19
CA ALA A 50 28.38 -43.40 -11.56
C ALA A 50 27.11 -43.27 -12.41
N LEU A 51 26.18 -44.22 -12.28
CA LEU A 51 24.87 -44.16 -12.96
C LEU A 51 24.00 -43.01 -12.42
N ILE A 52 24.00 -42.79 -11.11
CA ILE A 52 23.29 -41.66 -10.49
C ILE A 52 23.88 -40.34 -10.99
N TRP A 53 25.20 -40.23 -11.10
CA TRP A 53 25.86 -39.04 -11.64
C TRP A 53 25.42 -38.76 -13.08
N LEU A 54 25.48 -39.76 -13.97
CA LEU A 54 25.05 -39.61 -15.37
C LEU A 54 23.58 -39.23 -15.48
N GLY A 55 22.69 -39.87 -14.70
CA GLY A 55 21.27 -39.57 -14.69
C GLY A 55 20.96 -38.14 -14.20
N ALA A 56 21.62 -37.71 -13.12
CA ALA A 56 21.45 -36.38 -12.55
C ALA A 56 21.94 -35.28 -13.51
N TRP A 57 23.09 -35.47 -14.16
CA TRP A 57 23.63 -34.53 -15.14
C TRP A 57 22.80 -34.49 -16.43
N GLY A 58 22.32 -35.65 -16.91
CA GLY A 58 21.41 -35.72 -18.05
C GLY A 58 20.11 -34.95 -17.78
N TYR A 59 19.52 -35.13 -16.60
CA TYR A 59 18.30 -34.41 -16.21
C TYR A 59 18.54 -32.91 -16.02
N ALA A 60 19.65 -32.52 -15.37
CA ALA A 60 20.01 -31.11 -15.22
C ALA A 60 20.20 -30.42 -16.58
N GLY A 61 20.88 -31.08 -17.53
CA GLY A 61 21.04 -30.57 -18.90
C GLY A 61 19.72 -30.46 -19.65
N TRP A 62 18.82 -31.45 -19.49
CA TRP A 62 17.49 -31.42 -20.11
C TRP A 62 16.60 -30.31 -19.54
N SER A 63 16.59 -30.12 -18.22
CA SER A 63 15.85 -29.04 -17.56
C SER A 63 16.39 -27.67 -17.98
N TYR A 64 17.72 -27.51 -18.04
CA TYR A 64 18.34 -26.29 -18.58
C TYR A 64 17.91 -26.03 -20.03
N TYR A 65 17.94 -27.04 -20.90
CA TYR A 65 17.48 -26.90 -22.28
C TYR A 65 16.01 -26.47 -22.37
N LYS A 66 15.15 -27.00 -21.50
CA LYS A 66 13.74 -26.65 -21.43
C LYS A 66 13.53 -25.17 -21.08
N THR A 67 14.37 -24.57 -20.24
CA THR A 67 14.27 -23.12 -19.92
C THR A 67 14.43 -22.23 -21.16
N THR A 68 15.26 -22.64 -22.14
CA THR A 68 15.49 -21.86 -23.36
C THR A 68 14.30 -21.88 -24.33
N LYS A 69 13.42 -22.88 -24.22
CA LYS A 69 12.24 -23.05 -25.07
C LYS A 69 10.95 -22.45 -24.49
N VAL A 70 11.01 -21.80 -23.33
CA VAL A 70 9.83 -21.19 -22.71
C VAL A 70 9.40 -19.98 -23.55
N PRO A 71 8.20 -20.00 -24.18
CA PRO A 71 7.71 -18.89 -24.97
C PRO A 71 7.56 -17.62 -24.12
N ALA A 72 7.78 -16.47 -24.73
CA ALA A 72 7.77 -15.17 -24.09
C ALA A 72 6.71 -14.27 -24.75
N TYR A 73 5.68 -13.92 -24.00
CA TYR A 73 4.66 -12.95 -24.39
C TYR A 73 4.82 -11.68 -23.56
N PRO A 74 5.41 -10.61 -24.11
CA PRO A 74 5.53 -9.34 -23.41
C PRO A 74 4.15 -8.66 -23.33
N VAL A 75 3.79 -8.21 -22.14
CA VAL A 75 2.55 -7.46 -21.87
C VAL A 75 2.92 -6.19 -21.12
N GLU A 76 2.49 -5.03 -21.64
CA GLU A 76 2.73 -3.74 -20.99
C GLU A 76 1.74 -3.54 -19.83
N CYS A 77 2.26 -3.14 -18.67
CA CYS A 77 1.42 -2.80 -17.52
C CYS A 77 0.84 -1.38 -17.67
N PRO A 78 -0.49 -1.18 -17.57
CA PRO A 78 -1.11 0.12 -17.78
C PRO A 78 -0.85 1.12 -16.64
N PHE A 79 -0.39 0.64 -15.47
CA PHE A 79 -0.11 1.49 -14.31
C PHE A 79 1.30 2.07 -14.32
N CYS A 80 2.30 1.28 -14.73
CA CYS A 80 3.71 1.66 -14.67
C CYS A 80 4.41 1.69 -16.02
N HIS A 81 3.71 1.33 -17.10
CA HIS A 81 4.23 1.26 -18.48
C HIS A 81 5.45 0.36 -18.65
N LYS A 82 5.69 -0.54 -17.70
CA LYS A 82 6.77 -1.53 -17.77
C LYS A 82 6.24 -2.85 -18.30
N GLU A 83 7.05 -3.49 -19.13
CA GLU A 83 6.74 -4.79 -19.70
C GLU A 83 6.91 -5.91 -18.66
N THR A 84 5.94 -6.83 -18.64
CA THR A 84 5.99 -8.09 -17.88
C THR A 84 5.93 -9.24 -18.89
N VAL A 85 6.81 -10.23 -18.76
CA VAL A 85 6.91 -11.33 -19.73
C VAL A 85 6.20 -12.57 -19.18
N LEU A 86 5.17 -13.03 -19.89
CA LEU A 86 4.34 -14.17 -19.51
C LEU A 86 4.64 -15.39 -20.41
N VAL A 87 4.36 -16.59 -19.91
CA VAL A 87 4.57 -17.86 -20.65
C VAL A 87 3.45 -18.12 -21.67
N ALA A 88 2.28 -17.53 -21.45
CA ALA A 88 1.10 -17.67 -22.30
C ALA A 88 0.36 -16.33 -22.41
N PRO A 89 -0.44 -16.11 -23.46
CA PRO A 89 -1.34 -14.97 -23.53
C PRO A 89 -2.27 -14.99 -22.31
N PRO A 90 -2.32 -13.89 -21.55
CA PRO A 90 -3.06 -13.88 -20.30
C PRO A 90 -4.56 -13.83 -20.56
N GLN A 91 -5.30 -14.77 -19.97
CA GLN A 91 -6.77 -14.80 -20.03
C GLN A 91 -7.44 -14.32 -18.73
N MET A 92 -6.65 -14.09 -17.68
CA MET A 92 -7.10 -13.65 -16.38
C MET A 92 -6.18 -12.55 -15.85
N ASP A 93 -6.65 -11.83 -14.84
CA ASP A 93 -5.91 -10.82 -14.13
C ASP A 93 -4.55 -11.35 -13.62
N PHE A 94 -3.50 -10.55 -13.76
CA PHE A 94 -2.16 -10.88 -13.26
C PHE A 94 -1.61 -9.73 -12.42
N THR A 95 -0.66 -10.02 -11.54
CA THR A 95 0.00 -8.98 -10.74
C THR A 95 1.30 -8.55 -11.41
N CYS A 96 1.44 -7.26 -11.73
CA CYS A 96 2.65 -6.71 -12.33
C CYS A 96 3.84 -6.85 -11.37
N GLU A 97 5.01 -7.25 -11.87
CA GLU A 97 6.23 -7.41 -11.06
C GLU A 97 6.82 -6.08 -10.58
N HIS A 98 6.64 -5.01 -11.36
CA HIS A 98 7.30 -3.74 -11.09
C HIS A 98 6.55 -2.85 -10.10
N CYS A 99 5.23 -2.81 -10.19
CA CYS A 99 4.39 -1.95 -9.34
C CYS A 99 3.52 -2.73 -8.36
N LEU A 100 3.55 -4.08 -8.41
CA LEU A 100 2.76 -4.97 -7.57
C LEU A 100 1.24 -4.73 -7.63
N LYS A 101 0.77 -3.95 -8.60
CA LYS A 101 -0.65 -3.72 -8.86
C LYS A 101 -1.21 -4.87 -9.70
N ARG A 102 -2.44 -5.27 -9.38
CA ARG A 102 -3.18 -6.27 -10.16
C ARG A 102 -3.71 -5.62 -11.43
N VAL A 103 -3.25 -6.12 -12.57
CA VAL A 103 -3.65 -5.68 -13.91
C VAL A 103 -4.85 -6.51 -14.34
N PRO A 104 -6.03 -5.89 -14.54
CA PRO A 104 -7.21 -6.60 -14.96
C PRO A 104 -7.20 -6.87 -16.46
N ILE A 105 -7.68 -8.05 -16.84
CA ILE A 105 -7.73 -8.50 -18.23
C ILE A 105 -9.14 -8.95 -18.57
N GLU A 106 -9.66 -8.46 -19.70
CA GLU A 106 -10.93 -8.91 -20.25
C GLU A 106 -10.73 -9.39 -21.70
N ASN A 107 -11.20 -10.62 -21.99
CA ASN A 107 -11.12 -11.22 -23.32
C ASN A 107 -9.69 -11.24 -23.92
N GLY A 108 -8.67 -11.43 -23.07
CA GLY A 108 -7.26 -11.46 -23.49
C GLY A 108 -6.65 -10.10 -23.82
N ARG A 109 -7.33 -8.99 -23.48
CA ARG A 109 -6.80 -7.63 -23.61
C ARG A 109 -6.62 -7.00 -22.24
N VAL A 110 -5.51 -6.27 -22.09
CA VAL A 110 -5.25 -5.43 -20.93
C VAL A 110 -6.24 -4.28 -20.93
N MET A 111 -6.94 -4.11 -19.80
CA MET A 111 -7.89 -3.01 -19.64
C MET A 111 -7.14 -1.70 -19.38
N GLU A 112 -7.68 -0.61 -19.94
CA GLU A 112 -7.15 0.74 -19.69
C GLU A 112 -7.39 1.14 -18.22
N VAL A 113 -6.53 2.04 -17.73
CA VAL A 113 -6.65 2.63 -16.40
C VAL A 113 -7.16 4.06 -16.52
N ILE A 114 -8.04 4.45 -15.61
CA ILE A 114 -8.57 5.81 -15.51
C ILE A 114 -7.98 6.51 -14.29
N ALA A 115 -7.66 7.78 -14.43
CA ALA A 115 -7.18 8.61 -13.33
C ALA A 115 -8.37 9.29 -12.65
N VAL A 116 -8.61 8.97 -11.38
CA VAL A 116 -9.73 9.48 -10.58
C VAL A 116 -9.19 10.30 -9.42
N LYS A 117 -9.79 11.47 -9.18
CA LYS A 117 -9.41 12.33 -8.07
C LYS A 117 -10.08 11.86 -6.78
N CYS A 118 -9.29 11.66 -5.71
CA CYS A 118 -9.81 11.32 -4.40
C CYS A 118 -10.71 12.45 -3.87
N PRO A 119 -11.97 12.17 -3.45
CA PRO A 119 -12.87 13.20 -2.94
C PRO A 119 -12.45 13.74 -1.56
N HIS A 120 -11.58 13.03 -0.83
CA HIS A 120 -11.19 13.40 0.53
C HIS A 120 -9.95 14.29 0.60
N CYS A 121 -8.90 13.95 -0.16
CA CYS A 121 -7.62 14.66 -0.12
C CYS A 121 -7.23 15.29 -1.46
N GLY A 122 -7.93 14.95 -2.55
CA GLY A 122 -7.65 15.51 -3.88
C GLY A 122 -6.47 14.89 -4.62
N SER A 123 -5.83 13.84 -4.10
CA SER A 123 -4.80 13.08 -4.83
C SER A 123 -5.38 12.40 -6.08
N MET A 124 -4.54 12.18 -7.09
CA MET A 124 -4.92 11.46 -8.31
C MET A 124 -4.57 9.99 -8.16
N GLU A 125 -5.56 9.11 -8.27
CA GLU A 125 -5.40 7.67 -8.18
C GLU A 125 -5.68 7.02 -9.53
N GLN A 126 -4.85 6.07 -9.95
CA GLN A 126 -5.09 5.28 -11.15
C GLN A 126 -5.83 4.00 -10.79
N VAL A 127 -7.00 3.80 -11.38
CA VAL A 127 -7.91 2.70 -11.07
C VAL A 127 -8.36 2.01 -12.35
N SER A 128 -8.71 0.73 -12.26
CA SER A 128 -9.24 0.01 -13.42
C SER A 128 -10.70 0.40 -13.67
N VAL A 129 -11.13 0.34 -14.94
CA VAL A 129 -12.52 0.66 -15.33
C VAL A 129 -13.54 -0.26 -14.65
N LYS A 130 -13.13 -1.47 -14.25
CA LYS A 130 -14.00 -2.45 -13.57
C LYS A 130 -14.11 -2.24 -12.07
N ALA A 131 -13.19 -1.50 -11.45
CA ALA A 131 -13.19 -1.32 -10.01
C ALA A 131 -14.41 -0.49 -9.58
N ALA A 132 -15.22 -1.04 -8.68
CA ALA A 132 -16.38 -0.34 -8.09
C ALA A 132 -15.96 0.64 -6.99
N ALA A 133 -14.84 0.35 -6.32
CA ALA A 133 -14.26 1.19 -5.28
C ALA A 133 -12.74 1.20 -5.41
N ALA A 134 -12.14 2.32 -5.02
CA ALA A 134 -10.70 2.48 -4.92
C ALA A 134 -10.31 2.98 -3.54
N ILE A 135 -9.11 2.61 -3.13
CA ILE A 135 -8.50 3.06 -1.90
C ILE A 135 -7.47 4.11 -2.29
N CYS A 136 -7.58 5.30 -1.70
CA CYS A 136 -6.58 6.35 -1.88
C CYS A 136 -5.29 5.96 -1.15
N GLU A 137 -4.14 6.00 -1.83
CA GLU A 137 -2.85 5.63 -1.23
C GLU A 137 -2.42 6.66 -0.17
N GLN A 138 -2.83 7.92 -0.32
CA GLN A 138 -2.41 9.01 0.55
C GLN A 138 -3.24 9.14 1.83
N CYS A 139 -4.56 8.92 1.76
CA CYS A 139 -5.44 9.01 2.93
C CYS A 139 -5.99 7.67 3.41
N GLN A 140 -5.66 6.57 2.73
CA GLN A 140 -6.09 5.18 3.04
C GLN A 140 -7.61 5.02 3.20
N ARG A 141 -8.39 5.86 2.51
CA ARG A 141 -9.86 5.77 2.51
C ARG A 141 -10.35 5.16 1.21
N GLU A 142 -11.29 4.24 1.36
CA GLU A 142 -12.05 3.70 0.25
C GLU A 142 -13.09 4.72 -0.24
N PHE A 143 -13.18 4.89 -1.56
CA PHE A 143 -14.20 5.71 -2.21
C PHE A 143 -14.74 5.00 -3.46
N PRO A 144 -16.04 5.13 -3.75
CA PRO A 144 -16.64 4.51 -4.92
C PRO A 144 -16.17 5.21 -6.21
N ILE A 145 -15.82 4.42 -7.23
CA ILE A 145 -15.43 4.93 -8.55
C ILE A 145 -16.70 5.03 -9.39
N ARG A 146 -17.05 6.24 -9.82
CA ARG A 146 -18.22 6.49 -10.69
C ARG A 146 -17.79 6.38 -12.14
N THR A 147 -17.73 5.17 -12.69
CA THR A 147 -17.28 4.95 -14.07
C THR A 147 -18.30 5.36 -15.14
N THR A 148 -19.57 5.58 -14.80
CA THR A 148 -20.57 6.14 -15.71
C THR A 148 -21.62 6.92 -14.90
N GLY A 149 -22.20 7.96 -15.50
CA GLY A 149 -23.08 8.96 -14.88
C GLY A 149 -24.43 8.48 -14.32
N ARG A 150 -24.51 7.28 -13.72
CA ARG A 150 -25.65 6.84 -12.92
C ARG A 150 -25.19 6.56 -11.52
N VAL A 151 -25.72 7.36 -10.60
CA VAL A 151 -25.58 7.18 -9.14
C VAL A 151 -26.20 5.84 -8.76
N PRO A 152 -25.43 4.85 -8.27
CA PRO A 152 -26.03 3.82 -7.45
C PRO A 152 -26.38 4.48 -6.12
N VAL A 153 -27.67 4.50 -5.80
CA VAL A 153 -28.18 4.86 -4.47
C VAL A 153 -27.69 3.79 -3.52
N GLY A 154 -26.56 4.04 -2.87
CA GLY A 154 -25.89 3.07 -2.02
C GLY A 154 -24.99 3.77 -1.02
N MET A 155 -25.56 3.98 0.16
CA MET A 155 -24.98 4.53 1.38
C MET A 155 -24.86 6.08 1.40
N PRO A 156 -25.69 6.77 2.21
CA PRO A 156 -25.48 8.17 2.48
C PRO A 156 -24.10 8.32 3.13
N LEU A 157 -23.22 9.11 2.50
CA LEU A 157 -22.13 9.76 3.22
C LEU A 157 -22.72 10.28 4.53
N PRO A 158 -22.08 10.09 5.70
CA PRO A 158 -22.46 10.85 6.88
C PRO A 158 -22.37 12.31 6.45
N GLN A 159 -23.54 12.94 6.25
CA GLN A 159 -23.62 14.36 5.99
C GLN A 159 -22.94 14.99 7.19
N ASP A 160 -21.77 15.60 6.99
CA ASP A 160 -21.22 16.47 8.00
C ASP A 160 -22.31 17.52 8.25
N ASP A 161 -22.78 17.63 9.49
CA ASP A 161 -23.82 18.59 9.88
C ASP A 161 -23.43 19.96 9.29
N PRO A 162 -24.28 20.59 8.46
CA PRO A 162 -23.95 21.86 7.79
C PRO A 162 -23.86 23.05 8.76
N THR A 163 -23.98 22.79 10.06
CA THR A 163 -23.99 23.80 11.10
C THR A 163 -22.56 24.17 11.47
N PRO A 164 -22.17 25.44 11.36
CA PRO A 164 -20.84 25.87 11.75
C PRO A 164 -20.67 25.77 13.28
N TYR A 165 -19.48 25.33 13.70
CA TYR A 165 -19.06 25.26 15.09
C TYR A 165 -17.99 26.32 15.37
N GLU A 166 -17.94 26.78 16.62
CA GLU A 166 -16.88 27.61 17.17
C GLU A 166 -16.11 26.85 18.26
N LEU A 167 -14.80 27.15 18.35
CA LEU A 167 -13.91 26.64 19.39
C LEU A 167 -13.74 27.73 20.44
N VAL A 168 -14.22 27.49 21.66
CA VAL A 168 -14.12 28.42 22.78
C VAL A 168 -13.09 27.91 23.78
N LEU A 169 -12.10 28.74 24.08
CA LEU A 169 -11.12 28.48 25.12
C LEU A 169 -11.73 28.79 26.49
N LEU A 170 -11.84 27.78 27.37
CA LEU A 170 -12.37 27.90 28.72
C LEU A 170 -11.28 27.98 29.80
N GLY A 171 -10.04 27.64 29.46
CA GLY A 171 -8.91 27.69 30.38
C GLY A 171 -7.83 26.69 30.02
N VAL A 172 -6.88 26.54 30.92
CA VAL A 172 -5.75 25.60 30.80
C VAL A 172 -5.59 24.87 32.13
N ASP A 173 -5.24 23.59 32.05
CA ASP A 173 -4.88 22.81 33.22
C ASP A 173 -3.57 23.33 33.83
N ARG A 174 -3.61 23.69 35.12
CA ARG A 174 -2.46 24.24 35.87
C ARG A 174 -1.27 23.29 35.89
N LEU A 175 -1.49 21.98 35.76
CA LEU A 175 -0.42 20.99 35.74
C LEU A 175 0.32 20.91 34.39
N LYS A 176 -0.29 21.42 33.31
CA LYS A 176 0.24 21.35 31.94
C LYS A 176 0.36 22.72 31.26
N GLU A 177 0.43 23.79 32.05
CA GLU A 177 0.34 25.17 31.55
C GLU A 177 1.40 25.50 30.49
N GLU A 178 2.66 25.09 30.69
CA GLU A 178 3.72 25.33 29.71
C GLU A 178 3.52 24.57 28.39
N GLN A 179 2.98 23.35 28.46
CA GLN A 179 2.67 22.54 27.28
C GLN A 179 1.50 23.12 26.50
N ALA A 180 0.47 23.59 27.21
CA ALA A 180 -0.68 24.28 26.63
C ALA A 180 -0.30 25.62 25.97
N ILE A 181 0.62 26.39 26.55
CA ILE A 181 1.12 27.63 25.94
C ILE A 181 1.86 27.32 24.63
N LEU A 182 2.75 26.32 24.62
CA LEU A 182 3.47 25.90 23.42
C LEU A 182 2.54 25.38 22.32
N ALA A 183 1.49 24.67 22.70
CA ALA A 183 0.44 24.20 21.82
C ALA A 183 -0.31 25.37 21.15
N LEU A 184 -0.77 26.33 21.94
CA LEU A 184 -1.47 27.52 21.45
C LEU A 184 -0.57 28.42 20.60
N GLU A 185 0.73 28.51 20.94
CA GLU A 185 1.74 29.23 20.15
C GLU A 185 1.82 28.68 18.73
N ARG A 186 1.91 27.35 18.60
CA ARG A 186 1.98 26.66 17.29
C ARG A 186 0.65 26.66 16.55
N PHE A 187 -0.46 26.48 17.27
CA PHE A 187 -1.78 26.35 16.68
C PHE A 187 -2.31 27.68 16.13
N LEU A 188 -2.14 28.78 16.88
CA LEU A 188 -2.59 30.11 16.48
C LEU A 188 -1.50 30.94 15.79
N ASN A 189 -0.26 30.44 15.75
CA ASN A 189 0.91 31.15 15.24
C ASN A 189 1.10 32.52 15.92
N LEU A 190 0.93 32.55 17.25
CA LEU A 190 1.03 33.75 18.10
C LEU A 190 2.29 33.71 18.95
N SER A 191 2.72 34.87 19.46
CA SER A 191 3.86 34.93 20.38
C SER A 191 3.44 34.56 21.81
N ARG A 192 4.37 34.01 22.62
CA ARG A 192 4.11 33.67 24.04
C ARG A 192 3.41 34.77 24.86
N PRO A 193 3.82 36.06 24.82
CA PRO A 193 3.12 37.09 25.59
C PRO A 193 1.67 37.31 25.12
N ASP A 194 1.38 37.11 23.84
CA ASP A 194 0.02 37.23 23.30
C ASP A 194 -0.85 36.05 23.74
N VAL A 195 -0.29 34.83 23.77
CA VAL A 195 -0.98 33.65 24.32
C VAL A 195 -1.29 33.82 25.81
N LYS A 196 -0.39 34.40 26.60
CA LYS A 196 -0.66 34.69 28.02
C LYS A 196 -1.80 35.68 28.21
N LYS A 197 -1.84 36.75 27.39
CA LYS A 197 -2.97 37.70 27.39
C LYS A 197 -4.28 37.00 27.01
N LEU A 198 -4.25 36.07 26.06
CA LEU A 198 -5.43 35.28 25.69
C LEU A 198 -5.95 34.42 26.85
N LEU A 199 -5.04 33.84 27.63
CA LEU A 199 -5.39 33.04 28.82
C LEU A 199 -5.98 33.90 29.95
N GLU A 200 -5.62 35.17 30.04
CA GLU A 200 -6.22 36.12 30.99
C GLU A 200 -7.64 36.55 30.59
N THR A 201 -7.95 36.56 29.28
CA THR A 201 -9.25 36.95 28.72
C THR A 201 -10.25 35.79 28.56
N VAL A 202 -10.00 34.67 29.23
CA VAL A 202 -10.87 33.49 29.16
C VAL A 202 -12.24 33.78 29.80
N PRO A 203 -13.37 33.40 29.18
CA PRO A 203 -13.50 32.59 27.97
C PRO A 203 -13.44 33.39 26.64
N ILE A 204 -12.69 32.88 25.65
CA ILE A 204 -12.52 33.53 24.33
C ILE A 204 -12.70 32.56 23.15
N THR A 205 -13.27 33.04 22.04
CA THR A 205 -13.44 32.27 20.80
C THR A 205 -12.13 32.25 19.99
N LEU A 206 -11.57 31.07 19.73
CA LEU A 206 -10.32 30.90 18.98
C LEU A 206 -10.55 30.86 17.47
N LEU A 207 -11.53 30.04 17.05
CA LEU A 207 -11.86 29.84 15.63
C LEU A 207 -13.38 29.74 15.49
N THR A 208 -13.91 30.34 14.44
CA THR A 208 -15.32 30.30 14.07
C THR A 208 -15.50 29.62 12.71
N ASN A 209 -16.73 29.23 12.40
CA ASN A 209 -17.11 28.66 11.10
C ASN A 209 -16.37 27.36 10.73
N LEU A 210 -16.18 26.48 11.71
CA LEU A 210 -15.57 25.17 11.49
C LEU A 210 -16.63 24.08 11.28
N PRO A 211 -16.40 23.10 10.38
CA PRO A 211 -17.24 21.92 10.31
C PRO A 211 -17.03 21.07 11.57
N ARG A 212 -18.10 20.43 12.05
CA ARG A 212 -18.13 19.66 13.30
C ARG A 212 -16.91 18.77 13.52
N ARG A 213 -16.54 17.98 12.52
CA ARG A 213 -15.41 17.05 12.59
C ARG A 213 -14.06 17.74 12.80
N LYS A 214 -13.85 18.90 12.16
CA LYS A 214 -12.60 19.67 12.34
C LYS A 214 -12.56 20.32 13.71
N ALA A 215 -13.70 20.85 14.17
CA ALA A 215 -13.81 21.42 15.51
C ALA A 215 -13.54 20.35 16.58
N GLU A 216 -14.17 19.17 16.47
CA GLU A 216 -13.95 18.06 17.40
C GLU A 216 -12.51 17.52 17.34
N SER A 217 -11.90 17.41 16.15
CA SER A 217 -10.51 16.94 16.04
C SER A 217 -9.52 17.92 16.68
N GLN A 218 -9.70 19.23 16.44
CA GLN A 218 -8.85 20.27 17.01
C GLN A 218 -9.06 20.41 18.53
N ALA A 219 -10.30 20.30 19.00
CA ALA A 219 -10.61 20.29 20.43
C ALA A 219 -9.93 19.11 21.14
N ARG A 220 -9.93 17.91 20.54
CA ARG A 220 -9.24 16.75 21.09
C ARG A 220 -7.72 16.96 21.18
N GLU A 221 -7.09 17.39 20.09
CA GLU A 221 -5.65 17.64 20.04
C GLU A 221 -5.19 18.63 21.11
N LEU A 222 -5.92 19.74 21.26
CA LEU A 222 -5.61 20.76 22.25
C LEU A 222 -5.94 20.29 23.69
N SER A 223 -6.97 19.47 23.88
CA SER A 223 -7.31 18.89 25.19
C SER A 223 -6.25 17.91 25.71
N GLU A 224 -5.62 17.12 24.83
CA GLU A 224 -4.52 16.24 25.19
C GLU A 224 -3.31 17.02 25.73
N GLN A 225 -3.11 18.21 25.16
CA GLN A 225 -2.06 19.17 25.51
C GLN A 225 -2.42 20.03 26.74
N GLY A 226 -3.56 19.76 27.40
CA GLY A 226 -3.96 20.41 28.65
C GLY A 226 -4.79 21.69 28.47
N VAL A 227 -5.28 21.97 27.27
CA VAL A 227 -6.14 23.13 26.98
C VAL A 227 -7.61 22.74 27.17
N GLN A 228 -8.36 23.48 27.99
CA GLN A 228 -9.79 23.26 28.17
C GLN A 228 -10.55 24.00 27.06
N ILE A 229 -11.13 23.25 26.13
CA ILE A 229 -11.83 23.79 24.97
C ILE A 229 -13.24 23.23 24.91
N GLU A 230 -14.21 24.10 24.63
CA GLU A 230 -15.59 23.75 24.37
C GLU A 230 -15.93 24.00 22.89
N THR A 231 -16.48 22.99 22.23
CA THR A 231 -17.04 23.13 20.88
C THR A 231 -18.49 23.59 20.99
N ARG A 232 -18.76 24.86 20.68
CA ARG A 232 -20.13 25.39 20.68
C ARG A 232 -20.69 25.43 19.27
N ARG A 233 -21.98 25.13 19.12
CA ARG A 233 -22.69 25.28 17.86
C ARG A 233 -23.05 26.75 17.68
N ILE A 234 -22.75 27.32 16.51
CA ILE A 234 -23.16 28.68 16.18
C ILE A 234 -24.64 28.65 15.78
N GLU A 235 -25.50 29.24 16.61
CA GLU A 235 -26.94 29.39 16.33
C GLU A 235 -27.23 30.56 15.38
N ASP A 236 -26.36 31.58 15.34
CA ASP A 236 -26.47 32.74 14.46
C ASP A 236 -25.20 32.90 13.58
N PRO A 237 -25.25 32.55 12.29
CA PRO A 237 -24.09 32.59 11.38
C PRO A 237 -23.59 34.00 11.05
N ASN A 238 -24.31 35.06 11.44
CA ASN A 238 -23.92 36.45 11.20
C ASN A 238 -23.33 37.16 12.43
N ARG A 239 -23.10 36.44 13.53
CA ARG A 239 -22.44 37.01 14.70
C ARG A 239 -20.97 37.31 14.37
N VAL A 240 -20.67 38.58 14.09
CA VAL A 240 -19.29 39.05 13.98
C VAL A 240 -18.64 38.93 15.36
N PRO A 241 -17.55 38.15 15.52
CA PRO A 241 -16.83 38.13 16.77
C PRO A 241 -16.27 39.54 17.00
N THR A 242 -16.70 40.20 18.07
CA THR A 242 -16.13 41.49 18.48
C THR A 242 -14.66 41.26 18.83
N PRO A 243 -13.72 41.92 18.15
CA PRO A 243 -12.31 41.79 18.49
C PRO A 243 -12.09 42.63 19.74
N TRP A 244 -11.91 41.95 20.88
CA TRP A 244 -11.34 42.50 22.12
C TRP A 244 -12.22 43.49 22.90
N ASN A 245 -13.02 42.96 23.83
CA ASN A 245 -13.44 43.67 25.05
C ASN A 245 -13.03 42.84 26.25
#